data_AF-A0A5S5C4G3-F1
#
_entry.id   AF-A0A5S5C4G3-F1
#
_cell.length_a   1.000
_cell.length_b   1.000
_cell.length_c   1.000
_cell.angle_alpha   90.00
_cell.angle_beta   90.00
_cell.angle_gamma   90.00
#
_symmetry.space_group_name_H-M   'P 1'
#
loop_
_entity.id
_entity.type
_entity.pdbx_description
1 polymer ?
#
loop_
_entity_poly.entity_id
_entity_poly.type
_entity_poly.pdbx_seq_one_letter_code
_entity_poly.pdbx_strand_id
1 'polypeptide(L)'
;MLQNIVHELEHRLQAVVPSIRWNAPADETLIRQTEEALGFPLPDDLRELYRLHNGEHPDSLGVFFGMEFLSLAELLRQWQVWRELEAEYGDSFDHYSVPAGAIKEQYINLRWLPFAHDGGGNHIGVDLDPGPQGTTGQIINFGRDESYKYVIAESLSDFLKFVLQALENGEYTVHAENEGGEEDEDDEEDEDDGEADDIWWSYGRRSEGSFLDALRTLPLPYPNPVQSVSPLSDIEAWYEGLAPEWRKRIAACGPSIERGFLQAKTLRFIREDLREIEPLRCCRELRELVLSANQIEDVAPLADLPALKTLYLTNNPIPSLEPLAGLSELRMLNLSRTQARDLAPLAALSKLKELDVTQTQVEDFSPLRSMAGLRVLSVSAVDRPEQQAAIGQLSRLQSLTIQCADLASLDFLTGCRALAKLRLEDSSVRDASALAALPALREVELTNAELGELESLTGSRTLQAFTGSFAQFDRLKDAFDRRIDFSSITGGMTREQQDLWSEYLSANEE
;
A
#
# COMPACT_ATOMS: atom_id res chain seq x y z
N MET A 1 16.62 35.00 0.46
CA MET A 1 15.50 35.01 -0.51
C MET A 1 14.26 34.49 0.19
N LEU A 2 14.37 33.37 0.90
CA LEU A 2 13.33 32.78 1.75
C LEU A 2 12.79 33.76 2.81
N GLN A 3 13.66 34.48 3.52
CA GLN A 3 13.23 35.49 4.52
C GLN A 3 12.19 36.51 3.99
N ASN A 4 12.34 36.97 2.74
CA ASN A 4 11.37 37.90 2.15
C ASN A 4 10.03 37.21 1.84
N ILE A 5 10.06 35.95 1.42
CA ILE A 5 8.86 35.16 1.14
C ILE A 5 8.08 34.92 2.43
N VAL A 6 8.78 34.54 3.51
CA VAL A 6 8.19 34.28 4.83
C VAL A 6 7.59 35.56 5.42
N HIS A 7 8.30 36.69 5.33
CA HIS A 7 7.77 37.96 5.81
C HIS A 7 6.49 38.41 5.07
N GLU A 8 6.46 38.25 3.74
CA GLU A 8 5.24 38.56 2.96
C GLU A 8 4.12 37.57 3.30
N LEU A 9 4.44 36.28 3.49
CA LEU A 9 3.48 35.26 3.90
C LEU A 9 2.85 35.60 5.27
N GLU A 10 3.65 35.96 6.27
CA GLU A 10 3.16 36.43 7.58
C GLU A 10 2.18 37.61 7.43
N HIS A 11 2.59 38.63 6.66
CA HIS A 11 1.78 39.83 6.47
C HIS A 11 0.43 39.51 5.80
N ARG A 12 0.42 38.61 4.80
CA ARG A 12 -0.79 38.17 4.11
C ARG A 12 -1.68 37.32 5.01
N LEU A 13 -1.10 36.35 5.70
CA LEU A 13 -1.83 35.48 6.62
C LEU A 13 -2.47 36.28 7.75
N GLN A 14 -1.78 37.28 8.30
CA GLN A 14 -2.36 38.15 9.33
C GLN A 14 -3.62 38.89 8.85
N ALA A 15 -3.73 39.18 7.55
CA ALA A 15 -4.91 39.81 6.96
C ALA A 15 -6.05 38.82 6.67
N VAL A 16 -5.74 37.53 6.48
CA VAL A 16 -6.71 36.48 6.09
C VAL A 16 -7.19 35.68 7.29
N VAL A 17 -6.26 35.24 8.14
CA VAL A 17 -6.49 34.43 9.34
C VAL A 17 -5.73 35.08 10.51
N PRO A 18 -6.28 36.13 11.15
CA PRO A 18 -5.56 36.92 12.14
C PRO A 18 -5.12 36.17 13.40
N SER A 19 -5.68 34.97 13.63
CA SER A 19 -5.37 34.06 14.74
C SER A 19 -4.09 33.25 14.54
N ILE A 20 -3.50 33.24 13.34
CA ILE A 20 -2.22 32.56 13.10
C ILE A 20 -1.13 33.19 13.96
N ARG A 21 -0.49 32.36 14.78
CA ARG A 21 0.56 32.80 15.71
C ARG A 21 1.82 31.97 15.48
N TRP A 22 2.89 32.63 15.06
CA TRP A 22 4.18 31.98 14.86
C TRP A 22 4.95 31.90 16.17
N ASN A 23 5.71 30.82 16.38
CA ASN A 23 6.63 30.73 17.51
C ASN A 23 7.87 31.60 17.28
N ALA A 24 8.62 31.85 18.35
CA ALA A 24 9.92 32.48 18.28
C ALA A 24 10.91 31.64 17.43
N PRO A 25 11.94 32.27 16.83
CA PRO A 25 13.04 31.58 16.15
C PRO A 25 13.64 30.41 16.94
N ALA A 26 13.97 29.32 16.25
CA ALA A 26 14.82 28.28 16.82
C ALA A 26 16.27 28.77 16.90
N ASP A 27 16.93 28.54 18.04
CA ASP A 27 18.36 28.80 18.16
C ASP A 27 19.20 27.68 17.53
N GLU A 28 20.48 27.96 17.29
CA GLU A 28 21.40 27.01 16.66
C GLU A 28 21.64 25.76 17.52
N THR A 29 21.43 25.85 18.84
CA THR A 29 21.60 24.70 19.75
C THR A 29 20.47 23.70 19.55
N LEU A 30 19.23 24.19 19.51
CA LEU A 30 18.05 23.36 19.26
C LEU A 30 18.12 22.69 17.89
N ILE A 31 18.47 23.45 16.84
CA ILE A 31 18.63 22.91 15.48
C ILE A 31 19.64 21.76 15.48
N ARG A 32 20.82 21.95 16.09
CA ARG A 32 21.85 20.90 16.15
C ARG A 32 21.41 19.67 16.94
N GLN A 33 20.70 19.86 18.06
CA GLN A 33 20.15 18.75 18.83
C GLN A 33 19.15 17.93 18.01
N THR A 34 18.28 18.59 17.24
CA THR A 34 17.36 17.91 16.32
C THR A 34 18.12 17.12 15.24
N GLU A 35 19.14 17.71 14.61
CA GLU A 35 19.96 17.03 13.59
C GLU A 35 20.72 15.82 14.15
N GLU A 36 21.26 15.93 15.36
CA GLU A 36 21.90 14.83 16.08
C GLU A 36 20.90 13.68 16.33
N ALA A 37 19.66 14.00 16.71
CA ALA A 37 18.62 13.01 16.96
C ALA A 37 18.10 12.33 15.67
N LEU A 38 18.03 13.07 14.57
CA LEU A 38 17.70 12.54 13.23
C LEU A 38 18.84 11.68 12.65
N GLY A 39 20.08 11.99 13.02
CA GLY A 39 21.29 11.35 12.48
C GLY A 39 21.73 11.90 11.12
N PHE A 40 21.20 13.05 10.70
CA PHE A 40 21.57 13.77 9.48
C PHE A 40 21.16 15.26 9.56
N PRO A 41 21.83 16.15 8.81
CA PRO A 41 21.53 17.58 8.86
C PRO A 41 20.18 17.90 8.22
N LEU A 42 19.52 18.94 8.72
CA LEU A 42 18.35 19.54 8.09
C LEU A 42 18.80 20.27 6.81
N PRO A 43 17.98 20.26 5.73
CA PRO A 43 18.25 21.06 4.54
C PRO A 43 18.39 22.56 4.85
N ASP A 44 19.24 23.27 4.11
CA ASP A 44 19.54 24.68 4.37
C ASP A 44 18.29 25.57 4.40
N ASP A 45 17.37 25.39 3.45
CA ASP A 45 16.11 26.16 3.40
C ASP A 45 15.22 25.87 4.62
N LEU A 46 15.17 24.62 5.09
CA LEU A 46 14.40 24.25 6.28
C LEU A 46 15.04 24.82 7.55
N ARG A 47 16.38 24.84 7.63
CA ARG A 47 17.11 25.53 8.69
C ARG A 47 16.83 27.04 8.69
N GLU A 48 16.80 27.68 7.52
CA GLU A 48 16.49 29.11 7.40
C GLU A 48 15.05 29.38 7.86
N LEU A 49 14.07 28.55 7.47
CA LEU A 49 12.70 28.67 7.94
C LEU A 49 12.61 28.58 9.47
N TYR A 50 13.26 27.58 10.08
CA TYR A 50 13.24 27.41 11.54
C TYR A 50 13.98 28.51 12.32
N ARG A 51 14.98 29.16 11.71
CA ARG A 51 15.63 30.36 12.26
C ARG A 51 14.76 31.61 12.19
N LEU A 52 13.70 31.60 11.39
CA LEU A 52 12.69 32.64 11.39
C LEU A 52 11.59 32.29 12.42
N HIS A 53 11.06 31.06 12.35
CA HIS A 53 9.99 30.60 13.25
C HIS A 53 10.12 29.12 13.59
N ASN A 54 10.12 28.78 14.89
CA ASN A 54 10.14 27.40 15.37
C ASN A 54 8.74 26.75 15.35
N GLY A 55 8.14 26.66 14.17
CA GLY A 55 6.73 26.25 14.03
C GLY A 55 5.76 27.37 14.38
N GLU A 56 4.49 27.00 14.51
CA GLU A 56 3.44 27.86 15.03
C GLU A 56 3.02 27.50 16.45
N HIS A 57 2.29 28.41 17.09
CA HIS A 57 1.74 28.21 18.43
C HIS A 57 0.68 27.10 18.39
N PRO A 58 0.56 26.24 19.42
CA PRO A 58 -0.41 25.13 19.43
C PRO A 58 -1.86 25.56 19.20
N ASP A 59 -2.21 26.75 19.67
CA ASP A 59 -3.55 27.36 19.51
C ASP A 59 -3.67 28.19 18.19
N SER A 60 -2.90 27.84 17.16
CA SER A 60 -2.95 28.45 15.82
C SER A 60 -3.84 27.60 14.90
N LEU A 61 -4.31 28.18 13.79
CA LEU A 61 -5.24 27.52 12.87
C LEU A 61 -4.56 26.81 11.69
N GLY A 62 -3.26 26.54 11.75
CA GLY A 62 -2.52 25.92 10.65
C GLY A 62 -2.03 26.92 9.60
N VAL A 63 -0.74 27.23 9.57
CA VAL A 63 -0.11 28.09 8.55
C VAL A 63 -0.37 27.63 7.11
N PHE A 64 -0.48 26.32 6.88
CA PHE A 64 -0.55 25.75 5.53
C PHE A 64 -1.96 25.22 5.23
N PHE A 65 -2.91 26.13 5.04
CA PHE A 65 -4.30 25.81 4.70
C PHE A 65 -4.95 24.86 5.71
N GLY A 66 -4.79 25.16 7.00
CA GLY A 66 -5.29 24.32 8.10
C GLY A 66 -4.29 23.29 8.61
N MET A 67 -3.15 23.08 7.93
CA MET A 67 -2.10 22.18 8.43
C MET A 67 -1.12 22.92 9.35
N GLU A 68 -0.82 22.30 10.49
CA GLU A 68 0.06 22.84 11.53
C GLU A 68 1.49 22.98 11.02
N PHE A 69 2.14 24.14 11.20
CA PHE A 69 3.59 24.25 11.00
C PHE A 69 4.33 23.74 12.24
N LEU A 70 4.92 22.55 12.14
CA LEU A 70 5.49 21.85 13.29
C LEU A 70 6.72 22.57 13.84
N SER A 71 6.79 22.69 15.17
CA SER A 71 8.05 23.02 15.86
C SER A 71 9.10 21.93 15.66
N LEU A 72 10.38 22.23 15.86
CA LEU A 72 11.45 21.22 15.78
C LEU A 72 11.27 20.05 16.77
N ALA A 73 10.67 20.31 17.93
CA ALA A 73 10.36 19.26 18.91
C ALA A 73 9.27 18.33 18.38
N GLU A 74 8.23 18.90 17.76
CA GLU A 74 7.11 18.14 17.22
C GLU A 74 7.48 17.39 15.93
N LEU A 75 8.26 18.01 15.03
CA LEU A 75 8.88 17.33 13.88
C LEU A 75 9.61 16.07 14.33
N LEU A 76 10.45 16.18 15.36
CA LEU A 76 11.23 15.06 15.87
C LEU A 76 10.31 13.98 16.49
N ARG A 77 9.27 14.39 17.23
CA ARG A 77 8.28 13.47 17.80
C ARG A 77 7.58 12.67 16.70
N GLN A 78 7.08 13.35 15.66
CA GLN A 78 6.42 12.70 14.51
C GLN A 78 7.38 11.74 13.81
N TRP A 79 8.61 12.18 13.51
CA TRP A 79 9.62 11.33 12.88
C TRP A 79 9.95 10.06 13.71
N GLN A 80 10.00 10.17 15.05
CA GLN A 80 10.23 9.02 15.93
C GLN A 80 9.09 8.00 15.86
N VAL A 81 7.83 8.44 15.80
CA VAL A 81 6.68 7.55 15.61
C VAL A 81 6.82 6.76 14.31
N TRP A 82 7.15 7.42 13.21
CA TRP A 82 7.37 6.77 11.91
C TRP A 82 8.55 5.78 11.93
N ARG A 83 9.62 6.09 12.67
CA ARG A 83 10.77 5.19 12.86
C ARG A 83 10.39 3.90 13.58
N GLU A 84 9.52 3.97 14.58
CA GLU A 84 9.07 2.79 15.32
C GLU A 84 8.19 1.87 14.46
N LEU A 85 7.43 2.44 13.52
CA LEU A 85 6.52 1.71 12.63
C LEU A 85 7.20 1.09 11.39
N GLU A 86 8.41 1.52 11.03
CA GLU A 86 9.11 1.10 9.79
C GLU A 86 9.25 -0.42 9.66
N ALA A 87 9.59 -1.10 10.76
CA ALA A 87 9.83 -2.54 10.74
C ALA A 87 8.57 -3.38 10.45
N GLU A 88 7.40 -2.86 10.82
CA GLU A 88 6.11 -3.55 10.66
C GLU A 88 5.42 -3.18 9.33
N TYR A 89 5.47 -1.89 8.96
CA TYR A 89 4.66 -1.37 7.85
C TYR A 89 5.48 -0.90 6.63
N GLY A 90 6.82 -0.94 6.68
CA GLY A 90 7.68 -0.44 5.61
C GLY A 90 7.49 -1.14 4.25
N ASP A 91 7.07 -2.40 4.26
CA ASP A 91 6.87 -3.24 3.04
C ASP A 91 5.44 -3.16 2.47
N SER A 92 4.58 -2.23 2.91
CA SER A 92 3.22 -2.07 2.36
C SER A 92 3.25 -1.73 0.85
N PHE A 93 2.35 -2.36 0.08
CA PHE A 93 2.39 -2.38 -1.38
C PHE A 93 1.46 -1.40 -2.12
N ASP A 94 0.73 -0.54 -1.42
CA ASP A 94 -0.31 0.31 -2.01
C ASP A 94 0.05 1.81 -2.05
N HIS A 95 1.33 2.12 -2.32
CA HIS A 95 1.81 3.50 -2.41
C HIS A 95 2.23 3.89 -3.83
N TYR A 96 1.86 5.12 -4.22
CA TYR A 96 1.98 5.61 -5.59
C TYR A 96 2.63 6.97 -5.63
N SER A 97 3.59 7.13 -6.56
CA SER A 97 4.28 8.40 -6.79
C SER A 97 3.60 9.17 -7.90
N VAL A 98 3.43 10.48 -7.69
CA VAL A 98 2.92 11.43 -8.67
C VAL A 98 3.88 12.63 -8.74
N PRO A 99 4.62 12.82 -9.86
CA PRO A 99 4.66 11.95 -11.03
C PRO A 99 5.33 10.60 -10.75
N ALA A 100 5.12 9.63 -11.62
CA ALA A 100 5.65 8.27 -11.44
C ALA A 100 7.18 8.26 -11.29
N GLY A 101 7.67 7.57 -10.26
CA GLY A 101 9.11 7.42 -10.02
C GLY A 101 9.81 8.65 -9.41
N ALA A 102 9.10 9.75 -9.14
CA ALA A 102 9.67 10.91 -8.46
C ALA A 102 9.83 10.71 -6.95
N ILE A 103 8.95 9.93 -6.34
CA ILE A 103 8.94 9.60 -4.92
C ILE A 103 9.08 8.08 -4.81
N LYS A 104 9.79 7.59 -3.78
CA LYS A 104 9.82 6.15 -3.51
C LYS A 104 8.44 5.67 -3.09
N GLU A 105 7.92 4.70 -3.84
CA GLU A 105 6.59 4.12 -3.64
C GLU A 105 6.59 3.14 -2.46
N GLN A 106 6.62 3.69 -1.25
CA GLN A 106 6.63 2.99 0.04
C GLN A 106 5.75 3.74 1.05
N TYR A 107 5.38 3.05 2.13
CA TYR A 107 4.59 3.67 3.20
C TYR A 107 5.41 4.65 4.02
N ILE A 108 6.61 4.21 4.42
CA ILE A 108 7.51 4.91 5.34
C ILE A 108 8.87 5.12 4.68
N ASN A 109 9.41 6.34 4.82
CA ASN A 109 10.81 6.63 4.54
C ASN A 109 11.32 7.57 5.64
N LEU A 110 12.34 7.15 6.39
CA LEU A 110 12.92 7.99 7.45
C LEU A 110 13.67 9.22 6.92
N ARG A 111 13.79 9.35 5.60
CA ARG A 111 14.31 10.54 4.92
C ARG A 111 13.21 11.48 4.41
N TRP A 112 11.94 11.20 4.71
CA TRP A 112 10.86 12.17 4.56
C TRP A 112 10.69 12.93 5.88
N LEU A 113 11.08 14.21 5.87
CA LEU A 113 11.06 15.07 7.06
C LEU A 113 9.75 15.85 7.15
N PRO A 114 8.85 15.56 8.10
CA PRO A 114 7.59 16.29 8.22
C PRO A 114 7.85 17.70 8.75
N PHE A 115 7.34 18.73 8.07
CA PHE A 115 7.31 20.08 8.64
C PHE A 115 5.88 20.61 8.80
N ALA A 116 4.88 19.94 8.22
CA ALA A 116 3.47 20.22 8.49
C ALA A 116 2.68 18.96 8.87
N HIS A 117 1.59 19.12 9.62
CA HIS A 117 0.73 18.04 10.10
C HIS A 117 -0.75 18.43 10.09
N ASP A 118 -1.64 17.47 9.83
CA ASP A 118 -3.10 17.68 9.80
C ASP A 118 -3.81 17.29 11.11
N GLY A 119 -3.09 16.93 12.18
CA GLY A 119 -3.68 16.35 13.39
C GLY A 119 -4.06 14.86 13.26
N GLY A 120 -4.31 14.37 12.03
CA GLY A 120 -4.74 13.01 11.70
C GLY A 120 -3.62 12.02 11.41
N GLY A 121 -2.38 12.48 11.30
CA GLY A 121 -1.22 11.63 11.00
C GLY A 121 -0.76 11.72 9.54
N ASN A 122 -1.19 12.76 8.83
CA ASN A 122 -0.73 13.09 7.50
C ASN A 122 0.10 14.38 7.51
N HIS A 123 1.06 14.43 6.60
CA HIS A 123 2.13 15.39 6.64
C HIS A 123 2.39 16.00 5.27
N ILE A 124 2.90 17.23 5.30
CA ILE A 124 3.75 17.76 4.24
C ILE A 124 5.18 17.77 4.76
N GLY A 125 6.11 17.36 3.92
CA GLY A 125 7.51 17.33 4.30
C GLY A 125 8.49 17.35 3.15
N VAL A 126 9.76 17.39 3.53
CA VAL A 126 10.89 17.42 2.61
C VAL A 126 11.35 15.99 2.31
N ASP A 127 11.41 15.63 1.04
CA ASP A 127 11.91 14.34 0.57
C ASP A 127 13.42 14.38 0.35
N LEU A 128 14.18 13.77 1.26
CA LEU A 128 15.64 13.67 1.16
C LEU A 128 16.13 12.38 0.49
N ASP A 129 15.22 11.51 0.08
CA ASP A 129 15.53 10.22 -0.54
C ASP A 129 14.51 9.90 -1.65
N PRO A 130 14.52 10.71 -2.72
CA PRO A 130 13.52 10.63 -3.77
C PRO A 130 13.64 9.35 -4.60
N GLY A 131 12.63 9.11 -5.42
CA GLY A 131 12.69 8.10 -6.45
C GLY A 131 13.67 8.47 -7.57
N PRO A 132 13.95 7.55 -8.52
CA PRO A 132 14.92 7.78 -9.60
C PRO A 132 14.65 8.99 -10.52
N GLN A 133 13.42 9.50 -10.55
CA GLN A 133 13.04 10.68 -11.32
C GLN A 133 12.79 11.93 -10.45
N GLY A 134 12.98 11.84 -9.13
CA GLY A 134 12.73 12.95 -8.22
C GLY A 134 13.98 13.76 -7.91
N THR A 135 13.77 14.84 -7.18
CA THR A 135 14.84 15.74 -6.76
C THR A 135 14.94 15.78 -5.25
N THR A 136 16.14 15.61 -4.69
CA THR A 136 16.37 15.71 -3.24
C THR A 136 16.02 17.12 -2.78
N GLY A 137 15.16 17.23 -1.76
CA GLY A 137 14.65 18.51 -1.27
C GLY A 137 13.27 18.89 -1.81
N GLN A 138 12.68 18.09 -2.70
CA GLN A 138 11.30 18.27 -3.16
C GLN A 138 10.31 18.16 -1.98
N ILE A 139 9.18 18.85 -2.10
CA ILE A 139 8.13 18.88 -1.07
C ILE A 139 7.03 17.91 -1.46
N ILE A 140 6.66 17.03 -0.54
CA ILE A 140 5.70 15.95 -0.78
C ILE A 140 4.67 15.85 0.34
N ASN A 141 3.52 15.24 0.05
CA ASN A 141 2.65 14.68 1.09
C ASN A 141 3.04 13.22 1.40
N PHE A 142 2.86 12.81 2.65
CA PHE A 142 2.94 11.43 3.12
C PHE A 142 2.21 11.33 4.46
N GLY A 143 1.83 10.13 4.89
CA GLY A 143 0.95 10.04 6.05
C GLY A 143 0.23 8.72 6.14
N ARG A 144 -0.50 8.55 7.25
CA ARG A 144 -1.32 7.38 7.54
C ARG A 144 -2.27 7.04 6.39
N ASP A 145 -2.89 8.08 5.82
CA ASP A 145 -3.97 7.99 4.84
C ASP A 145 -3.49 8.35 3.42
N GLU A 146 -2.20 8.65 3.24
CA GLU A 146 -1.61 9.12 1.98
C GLU A 146 -0.99 8.00 1.15
N SER A 147 -1.87 7.21 0.51
CA SER A 147 -1.49 6.20 -0.47
C SER A 147 -0.87 6.82 -1.73
N TYR A 148 -1.34 8.01 -2.12
CA TYR A 148 -0.80 8.77 -3.24
C TYR A 148 0.09 9.89 -2.72
N LYS A 149 1.34 9.87 -3.14
CA LYS A 149 2.35 10.86 -2.78
C LYS A 149 2.60 11.73 -3.99
N TYR A 150 2.37 13.01 -3.83
CA TYR A 150 2.49 14.04 -4.84
C TYR A 150 3.75 14.86 -4.57
N VAL A 151 4.51 15.14 -5.62
CA VAL A 151 5.48 16.22 -5.60
C VAL A 151 4.70 17.52 -5.68
N ILE A 152 4.57 18.21 -4.55
CA ILE A 152 3.84 19.46 -4.42
C ILE A 152 4.67 20.61 -5.02
N ALA A 153 5.97 20.64 -4.69
CA ALA A 153 6.92 21.63 -5.19
C ALA A 153 8.34 21.06 -5.28
N GLU A 154 9.18 21.65 -6.14
CA GLU A 154 10.58 21.24 -6.32
C GLU A 154 11.49 21.64 -5.15
N SER A 155 11.08 22.62 -4.33
CA SER A 155 11.81 23.11 -3.17
C SER A 155 10.87 23.71 -2.12
N LEU A 156 11.36 23.88 -0.89
CA LEU A 156 10.62 24.58 0.17
C LEU A 156 10.31 26.02 -0.22
N SER A 157 11.27 26.70 -0.85
CA SER A 157 11.09 28.05 -1.39
C SER A 157 9.93 28.13 -2.39
N ASP A 158 9.78 27.14 -3.27
CA ASP A 158 8.69 27.11 -4.25
C ASP A 158 7.35 26.71 -3.63
N PHE A 159 7.35 25.85 -2.61
CA PHE A 159 6.16 25.56 -1.82
C PHE A 159 5.63 26.81 -1.12
N LEU A 160 6.49 27.59 -0.46
CA LEU A 160 6.06 28.84 0.19
C LEU A 160 5.56 29.88 -0.80
N LYS A 161 6.16 29.97 -2.00
CA LYS A 161 5.62 30.81 -3.09
C LYS A 161 4.25 30.34 -3.56
N PHE A 162 4.03 29.02 -3.65
CA PHE A 162 2.72 28.46 -3.96
C PHE A 162 1.67 28.89 -2.93
N VAL A 163 1.97 28.78 -1.63
CA VAL A 163 1.05 29.23 -0.56
C VAL A 163 0.77 30.74 -0.69
N LEU A 164 1.81 31.54 -0.86
CA LEU A 164 1.68 32.99 -1.02
C LEU A 164 0.83 33.36 -2.24
N GLN A 165 1.07 32.73 -3.38
CA GLN A 165 0.33 33.00 -4.62
C GLN A 165 -1.14 32.58 -4.52
N ALA A 166 -1.44 31.49 -3.82
CA ALA A 166 -2.81 31.09 -3.54
C ALA A 166 -3.52 32.13 -2.66
N LEU A 167 -2.86 32.71 -1.65
CA LEU A 167 -3.41 33.82 -0.87
C LEU A 167 -3.64 35.06 -1.75
N GLU A 168 -2.68 35.43 -2.61
CA GLU A 168 -2.80 36.57 -3.52
C GLU A 168 -3.95 36.41 -4.53
N ASN A 169 -4.19 35.18 -5.00
CA ASN A 169 -5.24 34.86 -5.96
C ASN A 169 -6.61 34.60 -5.31
N GLY A 170 -6.70 34.61 -3.98
CA GLY A 170 -7.92 34.22 -3.25
C GLY A 170 -8.31 32.77 -3.51
N GLU A 171 -7.35 31.86 -3.57
CA GLU A 171 -7.53 30.40 -3.70
C GLU A 171 -7.59 29.74 -2.31
N TYR A 172 -8.42 30.28 -1.44
CA TYR A 172 -8.65 29.76 -0.10
C TYR A 172 -10.09 30.03 0.33
N THR A 173 -10.50 29.35 1.39
CA THR A 173 -11.78 29.59 2.07
C THR A 173 -11.54 29.63 3.57
N VAL A 174 -12.04 30.67 4.25
CA VAL A 174 -12.08 30.75 5.72
C VAL A 174 -13.51 30.43 6.14
N HIS A 175 -13.64 29.44 7.00
CA HIS A 175 -14.90 28.95 7.55
C HIS A 175 -15.08 29.54 8.93
N ALA A 176 -16.28 30.02 9.22
CA ALA A 176 -16.68 30.45 10.55
C ALA A 176 -18.12 29.99 10.75
N GLU A 177 -18.38 29.14 11.73
CA GLU A 177 -19.74 28.82 12.14
C GLU A 177 -20.34 30.04 12.85
N ASN A 178 -21.10 30.85 12.12
CA ASN A 178 -21.99 31.88 12.68
C ASN A 178 -23.02 32.36 11.64
N GLU A 179 -24.05 31.54 11.39
CA GLU A 179 -25.38 32.04 10.99
C GLU A 179 -26.45 31.18 11.70
N GLY A 180 -26.96 31.66 12.83
CA GLY A 180 -28.19 31.16 13.44
C GLY A 180 -29.44 31.80 12.82
N GLY A 181 -30.59 31.11 12.95
CA GLY A 181 -31.92 31.74 12.99
C GLY A 181 -33.00 31.18 12.05
N GLU A 182 -33.74 30.15 12.48
CA GLU A 182 -35.20 30.28 12.47
C GLU A 182 -35.55 30.95 13.80
N GLU A 183 -36.15 32.14 13.74
CA GLU A 183 -36.60 32.94 14.87
C GLU A 183 -37.75 32.20 15.60
N ASP A 184 -37.44 31.48 16.68
CA ASP A 184 -38.42 31.23 17.73
C ASP A 184 -38.28 32.39 18.75
N GLU A 185 -39.17 33.37 18.63
CA GLU A 185 -39.42 34.37 19.66
C GLU A 185 -39.93 33.65 20.91
N ASP A 186 -39.06 33.40 21.88
CA ASP A 186 -39.31 33.36 23.33
C ASP A 186 -38.21 32.52 23.98
N ASP A 187 -37.14 33.15 24.48
CA ASP A 187 -36.55 32.77 25.77
C ASP A 187 -35.54 33.83 26.23
N GLU A 188 -35.75 34.29 27.47
CA GLU A 188 -34.99 35.34 28.15
C GLU A 188 -33.62 34.83 28.63
N GLU A 189 -32.61 35.70 28.45
CA GLU A 189 -31.39 35.84 29.26
C GLU A 189 -30.62 34.58 29.66
N ASP A 190 -29.64 34.20 28.83
CA ASP A 190 -28.34 33.73 29.28
C ASP A 190 -27.25 34.44 28.45
N GLU A 191 -26.58 35.43 29.04
CA GLU A 191 -25.29 35.93 28.52
C GLU A 191 -24.25 34.83 28.75
N ASP A 192 -24.18 33.87 27.82
CA ASP A 192 -23.07 32.94 27.70
C ASP A 192 -22.03 33.55 26.74
N ASP A 193 -20.80 33.68 27.24
CA ASP A 193 -19.66 34.28 26.57
C ASP A 193 -19.08 33.33 25.50
N GLY A 194 -19.93 32.79 24.62
CA GLY A 194 -19.59 31.77 23.63
C GLY A 194 -18.47 32.24 22.70
N GLU A 195 -17.24 31.80 22.97
CA GLU A 195 -16.13 31.87 22.02
C GLU A 195 -16.55 31.14 20.74
N ALA A 196 -16.37 31.80 19.59
CA ALA A 196 -16.64 31.22 18.28
C ALA A 196 -15.61 30.11 18.00
N ASP A 197 -15.91 28.89 18.44
CA ASP A 197 -14.92 27.81 18.56
C ASP A 197 -14.60 27.04 17.26
N ASP A 198 -15.29 27.28 16.14
CA ASP A 198 -15.03 26.53 14.90
C ASP A 198 -14.66 27.44 13.71
N ILE A 199 -13.58 28.21 13.86
CA ILE A 199 -12.93 28.89 12.73
C ILE A 199 -11.79 27.99 12.20
N TRP A 200 -11.85 27.66 10.91
CA TRP A 200 -10.77 26.96 10.21
C TRP A 200 -10.66 27.47 8.77
N TRP A 201 -9.59 27.10 8.07
CA TRP A 201 -9.41 27.54 6.69
C TRP A 201 -8.75 26.47 5.84
N SER A 202 -8.99 26.53 4.53
CA SER A 202 -8.56 25.50 3.58
C SER A 202 -8.17 26.10 2.22
N TYR A 203 -7.48 25.29 1.44
CA TYR A 203 -7.12 25.61 0.06
C TYR A 203 -8.35 25.47 -0.87
N GLY A 204 -8.49 26.41 -1.79
CA GLY A 204 -9.53 26.40 -2.82
C GLY A 204 -10.68 27.36 -2.56
N ARG A 205 -11.34 27.79 -3.64
CA ARG A 205 -12.50 28.70 -3.58
C ARG A 205 -13.76 27.91 -3.26
N ARG A 206 -14.41 28.23 -2.14
CA ARG A 206 -15.60 27.51 -1.64
C ARG A 206 -15.30 26.02 -1.42
N SER A 207 -14.10 25.71 -0.95
CA SER A 207 -13.69 24.35 -0.61
C SER A 207 -14.08 24.04 0.83
N GLU A 208 -14.63 22.86 1.06
CA GLU A 208 -14.86 22.29 2.39
C GLU A 208 -13.88 21.12 2.67
N GLY A 209 -12.98 20.80 1.74
CA GLY A 209 -12.02 19.70 1.86
C GLY A 209 -10.67 20.13 2.44
N SER A 210 -9.89 19.15 2.92
CA SER A 210 -8.53 19.40 3.39
C SER A 210 -7.60 19.79 2.24
N PHE A 211 -6.46 20.42 2.55
CA PHE A 211 -5.44 20.71 1.53
C PHE A 211 -4.93 19.43 0.84
N LEU A 212 -4.81 18.32 1.57
CA LEU A 212 -4.40 17.03 1.02
C LEU A 212 -5.42 16.46 0.02
N ASP A 213 -6.72 16.69 0.24
CA ASP A 213 -7.75 16.33 -0.74
C ASP A 213 -7.61 17.13 -2.04
N ALA A 214 -7.29 18.43 -1.93
CA ALA A 214 -7.10 19.29 -3.09
C ALA A 214 -5.93 18.84 -3.99
N LEU A 215 -4.84 18.32 -3.41
CA LEU A 215 -3.66 17.83 -4.15
C LEU A 215 -4.03 16.82 -5.25
N ARG A 216 -5.09 16.04 -5.06
CA ARG A 216 -5.55 15.00 -6.00
C ARG A 216 -6.07 15.56 -7.33
N THR A 217 -6.45 16.84 -7.34
CA THR A 217 -7.02 17.52 -8.50
C THR A 217 -6.14 18.64 -9.03
N LEU A 218 -5.08 18.99 -8.29
CA LEU A 218 -4.17 20.05 -8.66
C LEU A 218 -3.26 19.63 -9.82
N PRO A 219 -2.94 20.56 -10.75
CA PRO A 219 -1.96 20.34 -11.79
C PRO A 219 -0.54 20.39 -11.20
N LEU A 220 -0.11 19.29 -10.59
CA LEU A 220 1.20 19.12 -9.95
C LEU A 220 2.25 18.50 -10.91
N PRO A 221 3.55 18.74 -10.70
CA PRO A 221 4.15 19.67 -9.73
C PRO A 221 3.97 21.14 -10.15
N TYR A 222 3.77 22.01 -9.18
CA TYR A 222 3.77 23.47 -9.39
C TYR A 222 5.23 23.95 -9.42
N PRO A 223 5.70 24.77 -10.40
CA PRO A 223 4.99 25.68 -11.31
C PRO A 223 4.96 25.24 -12.79
N ASN A 224 5.34 24.00 -13.09
CA ASN A 224 5.33 23.42 -14.43
C ASN A 224 4.64 22.05 -14.38
N PRO A 225 3.31 21.98 -14.58
CA PRO A 225 2.61 20.70 -14.56
C PRO A 225 3.27 19.78 -15.58
N VAL A 226 3.81 18.66 -15.10
CA VAL A 226 4.20 17.56 -15.99
C VAL A 226 2.91 17.21 -16.71
N GLN A 227 2.85 17.53 -18.00
CA GLN A 227 1.76 17.06 -18.84
C GLN A 227 1.83 15.55 -18.79
N SER A 228 0.96 14.93 -17.98
CA SER A 228 0.50 13.57 -18.21
C SER A 228 -0.09 13.61 -19.61
N VAL A 229 0.75 13.29 -20.61
CA VAL A 229 0.33 13.22 -22.00
C VAL A 229 -0.56 11.99 -22.06
N SER A 230 -1.85 12.20 -21.83
CA SER A 230 -2.85 11.19 -22.12
C SER A 230 -2.60 10.71 -23.56
N PRO A 231 -2.52 9.40 -23.81
CA PRO A 231 -2.34 8.88 -25.17
C PRO A 231 -3.53 9.25 -26.08
N LEU A 232 -4.64 9.71 -25.49
CA LEU A 232 -5.85 10.15 -26.20
C LEU A 232 -5.80 11.66 -26.46
N SER A 233 -5.84 12.03 -27.73
CA SER A 233 -5.95 13.43 -28.16
C SER A 233 -7.33 14.04 -27.88
N ASP A 234 -8.36 13.19 -27.76
CA ASP A 234 -9.75 13.57 -27.49
C ASP A 234 -10.39 12.52 -26.56
N ILE A 235 -10.52 12.87 -25.29
CA ILE A 235 -11.06 11.98 -24.23
C ILE A 235 -12.58 11.84 -24.37
N GLU A 236 -13.27 12.90 -24.77
CA GLU A 236 -14.73 12.91 -24.93
C GLU A 236 -15.14 12.00 -26.09
N ALA A 237 -14.47 12.11 -27.23
CA ALA A 237 -14.72 11.26 -28.38
C ALA A 237 -14.41 9.77 -28.08
N TRP A 238 -13.34 9.51 -27.32
CA TRP A 238 -13.05 8.14 -26.85
C TRP A 238 -14.19 7.61 -25.97
N TYR A 239 -14.61 8.37 -24.97
CA TYR A 239 -15.64 7.96 -24.02
C TYR A 239 -17.00 7.72 -24.70
N GLU A 240 -17.43 8.63 -25.59
CA GLU A 240 -18.68 8.48 -26.35
C GLU A 240 -18.65 7.30 -27.34
N GLY A 241 -17.46 6.92 -27.79
CA GLY A 241 -17.25 5.74 -28.63
C GLY A 241 -17.37 4.40 -27.90
N LEU A 242 -17.39 4.40 -26.56
CA LEU A 242 -17.46 3.18 -25.76
C LEU A 242 -18.86 2.55 -25.78
N ALA A 243 -18.88 1.22 -25.65
CA ALA A 243 -20.10 0.46 -25.42
C ALA A 243 -20.86 1.04 -24.20
N PRO A 244 -22.21 1.09 -24.21
CA PRO A 244 -23.00 1.65 -23.11
C PRO A 244 -22.64 1.07 -21.74
N GLU A 245 -22.34 -0.23 -21.71
CA GLU A 245 -21.90 -0.97 -20.54
C GLU A 245 -20.58 -0.46 -19.95
N TRP A 246 -19.64 -0.06 -20.80
CA TRP A 246 -18.37 0.52 -20.38
C TRP A 246 -18.53 1.96 -19.89
N ARG A 247 -19.36 2.76 -20.56
CA ARG A 247 -19.72 4.10 -20.08
C ARG A 247 -20.35 4.04 -18.69
N LYS A 248 -21.27 3.09 -18.46
CA LYS A 248 -21.87 2.86 -17.14
C LYS A 248 -20.83 2.49 -16.07
N ARG A 249 -19.86 1.63 -16.40
CA ARG A 249 -18.79 1.22 -15.48
C ARG A 249 -17.88 2.39 -15.12
N ILE A 250 -17.46 3.16 -16.12
CA ILE A 250 -16.64 4.37 -15.92
C ILE A 250 -17.42 5.41 -15.11
N ALA A 251 -18.72 5.58 -15.38
CA ALA A 251 -19.59 6.48 -14.61
C ALA A 251 -19.72 6.09 -13.14
N ALA A 252 -19.60 4.81 -12.81
CA ALA A 252 -19.60 4.34 -11.43
C ALA A 252 -18.29 4.66 -10.68
N CYS A 253 -17.24 5.14 -11.36
CA CYS A 253 -15.93 5.43 -10.74
C CYS A 253 -15.83 6.81 -10.04
N GLY A 254 -16.81 7.73 -10.16
CA GLY A 254 -16.82 9.01 -9.43
C GLY A 254 -17.34 10.20 -10.23
N PRO A 255 -17.09 11.47 -9.84
CA PRO A 255 -17.25 12.65 -10.70
C PRO A 255 -15.97 12.93 -11.53
N SER A 256 -16.09 13.57 -12.72
CA SER A 256 -14.98 13.79 -13.68
C SER A 256 -14.30 12.48 -14.17
N ILE A 257 -15.14 11.48 -14.47
CA ILE A 257 -14.80 10.06 -14.63
C ILE A 257 -13.84 9.74 -15.76
N GLU A 258 -13.86 10.43 -16.90
CA GLU A 258 -13.09 9.96 -18.06
C GLU A 258 -11.61 10.14 -17.78
N ARG A 259 -11.22 11.33 -17.30
CA ARG A 259 -9.84 11.60 -16.86
C ARG A 259 -9.49 10.81 -15.60
N GLY A 260 -10.39 10.77 -14.61
CA GLY A 260 -10.17 10.01 -13.38
C GLY A 260 -9.94 8.52 -13.62
N PHE A 261 -10.70 7.91 -14.53
CA PHE A 261 -10.54 6.52 -14.95
C PHE A 261 -9.22 6.28 -15.67
N LEU A 262 -8.82 7.17 -16.58
CA LEU A 262 -7.54 7.06 -17.29
C LEU A 262 -6.32 7.22 -16.35
N GLN A 263 -6.47 7.98 -15.27
CA GLN A 263 -5.43 8.23 -14.26
C GLN A 263 -5.51 7.31 -13.04
N ALA A 264 -6.52 6.43 -12.99
CA ALA A 264 -6.73 5.52 -11.88
C ALA A 264 -5.50 4.63 -11.66
N LYS A 265 -5.08 4.48 -10.40
CA LYS A 265 -4.02 3.52 -10.03
C LYS A 265 -4.59 2.18 -9.63
N THR A 266 -5.84 2.16 -9.18
CA THR A 266 -6.55 0.95 -8.80
C THR A 266 -7.89 0.91 -9.51
N LEU A 267 -8.17 -0.19 -10.19
CA LEU A 267 -9.49 -0.49 -10.76
C LEU A 267 -9.90 -1.91 -10.36
N ARG A 268 -11.17 -2.06 -9.96
CA ARG A 268 -11.73 -3.33 -9.50
C ARG A 268 -13.06 -3.60 -10.20
N PHE A 269 -13.08 -4.64 -11.03
CA PHE A 269 -14.26 -5.14 -11.73
C PHE A 269 -14.42 -6.63 -11.44
N ILE A 270 -15.16 -6.96 -10.39
CA ILE A 270 -15.34 -8.34 -9.90
C ILE A 270 -16.76 -8.80 -10.19
N ARG A 271 -16.94 -9.93 -10.87
CA ARG A 271 -18.28 -10.46 -11.21
C ARG A 271 -19.12 -9.45 -12.02
N GLU A 272 -18.48 -8.80 -12.97
CA GLU A 272 -19.06 -7.77 -13.83
C GLU A 272 -19.40 -8.31 -15.25
N ASP A 273 -19.34 -9.64 -15.44
CA ASP A 273 -19.57 -10.32 -16.72
C ASP A 273 -18.70 -9.76 -17.88
N LEU A 274 -17.51 -9.25 -17.57
CA LEU A 274 -16.60 -8.68 -18.58
C LEU A 274 -16.08 -9.76 -19.53
N ARG A 275 -16.11 -9.47 -20.84
CA ARG A 275 -15.47 -10.28 -21.89
C ARG A 275 -14.35 -9.53 -22.57
N GLU A 276 -14.61 -8.25 -22.87
CA GLU A 276 -13.69 -7.35 -23.54
C GLU A 276 -13.21 -6.28 -22.56
N ILE A 277 -11.90 -6.03 -22.56
CA ILE A 277 -11.23 -5.08 -21.67
C ILE A 277 -10.43 -4.01 -22.43
N GLU A 278 -10.75 -3.80 -23.72
CA GLU A 278 -10.08 -2.82 -24.58
C GLU A 278 -9.99 -1.41 -23.97
N PRO A 279 -11.02 -0.87 -23.27
CA PRO A 279 -10.93 0.47 -22.68
C PRO A 279 -9.82 0.62 -21.62
N LEU A 280 -9.42 -0.48 -20.96
CA LEU A 280 -8.35 -0.47 -19.96
C LEU A 280 -6.99 -0.14 -20.56
N ARG A 281 -6.76 -0.38 -21.86
CA ARG A 281 -5.50 -0.09 -22.58
C ARG A 281 -5.01 1.34 -22.33
N CYS A 282 -5.94 2.28 -22.13
CA CYS A 282 -5.64 3.70 -21.98
C CYS A 282 -5.26 4.08 -20.53
N CYS A 283 -5.50 3.22 -19.54
CA CYS A 283 -5.18 3.45 -18.12
C CYS A 283 -3.69 3.18 -17.83
N ARG A 284 -2.79 3.85 -18.54
CA ARG A 284 -1.33 3.58 -18.50
C ARG A 284 -0.68 3.82 -17.14
N GLU A 285 -1.39 4.53 -16.26
CA GLU A 285 -0.98 4.80 -14.89
C GLU A 285 -1.47 3.74 -13.89
N LEU A 286 -2.23 2.75 -14.33
CA LEU A 286 -2.76 1.68 -13.49
C LEU A 286 -1.64 0.84 -12.85
N ARG A 287 -1.82 0.52 -11.56
CA ARG A 287 -0.86 -0.19 -10.71
C ARG A 287 -1.46 -1.46 -10.13
N GLU A 288 -2.73 -1.42 -9.76
CA GLU A 288 -3.51 -2.54 -9.29
C GLU A 288 -4.76 -2.72 -10.17
N LEU A 289 -4.96 -3.94 -10.65
CA LEU A 289 -6.12 -4.30 -11.46
C LEU A 289 -6.71 -5.61 -10.95
N VAL A 290 -7.97 -5.55 -10.54
CA VAL A 290 -8.75 -6.72 -10.15
C VAL A 290 -9.83 -6.98 -11.21
N LEU A 291 -9.72 -8.10 -11.91
CA LEU A 291 -10.64 -8.55 -12.97
C LEU A 291 -11.22 -9.94 -12.65
N SER A 292 -11.23 -10.33 -11.38
CA SER A 292 -11.61 -11.68 -10.96
C SER A 292 -13.08 -12.01 -11.24
N ALA A 293 -13.34 -13.28 -11.56
CA ALA A 293 -14.66 -13.85 -11.80
C ALA A 293 -15.45 -13.15 -12.90
N ASN A 294 -14.81 -12.94 -14.06
CA ASN A 294 -15.45 -12.48 -15.28
C ASN A 294 -15.43 -13.59 -16.36
N GLN A 295 -15.58 -13.22 -17.63
CA GLN A 295 -15.58 -14.10 -18.80
C GLN A 295 -14.49 -13.67 -19.80
N ILE A 296 -13.34 -13.18 -19.29
CA ILE A 296 -12.26 -12.63 -20.10
C ILE A 296 -11.43 -13.77 -20.68
N GLU A 297 -11.28 -13.81 -22.00
CA GLU A 297 -10.40 -14.75 -22.71
C GLU A 297 -9.14 -14.05 -23.23
N ASP A 298 -9.29 -12.81 -23.71
CA ASP A 298 -8.21 -12.01 -24.28
C ASP A 298 -7.75 -10.91 -23.33
N VAL A 299 -6.48 -10.99 -22.94
CA VAL A 299 -5.79 -10.01 -22.10
C VAL A 299 -4.80 -9.13 -22.88
N ALA A 300 -4.86 -9.13 -24.22
CA ALA A 300 -4.05 -8.25 -25.07
C ALA A 300 -4.04 -6.78 -24.64
N PRO A 301 -5.15 -6.16 -24.21
CA PRO A 301 -5.16 -4.76 -23.78
C PRO A 301 -4.27 -4.48 -22.57
N LEU A 302 -3.95 -5.49 -21.75
CA LEU A 302 -3.11 -5.32 -20.57
C LEU A 302 -1.64 -5.06 -20.92
N ALA A 303 -1.19 -5.45 -22.13
CA ALA A 303 0.20 -5.27 -22.57
C ALA A 303 0.65 -3.79 -22.58
N ASP A 304 -0.31 -2.84 -22.68
CA ASP A 304 -0.05 -1.40 -22.70
C ASP A 304 -0.07 -0.74 -21.30
N LEU A 305 -0.08 -1.55 -20.23
CA LEU A 305 -0.10 -1.10 -18.83
C LEU A 305 1.29 -1.29 -18.18
N PRO A 306 2.33 -0.55 -18.60
CA PRO A 306 3.73 -0.83 -18.25
C PRO A 306 4.03 -0.69 -16.76
N ALA A 307 3.13 -0.05 -16.01
CA ALA A 307 3.33 0.23 -14.61
C ALA A 307 2.49 -0.67 -13.68
N LEU A 308 1.78 -1.65 -14.23
CA LEU A 308 0.98 -2.58 -13.46
C LEU A 308 1.88 -3.41 -12.52
N LYS A 309 1.58 -3.39 -11.23
CA LYS A 309 2.31 -4.11 -10.17
C LYS A 309 1.51 -5.31 -9.65
N THR A 310 0.20 -5.19 -9.59
CA THR A 310 -0.69 -6.18 -8.99
C THR A 310 -1.82 -6.49 -9.95
N LEU A 311 -1.97 -7.76 -10.31
CA LEU A 311 -2.97 -8.21 -11.27
C LEU A 311 -3.68 -9.47 -10.76
N TYR A 312 -5.00 -9.37 -10.59
CA TYR A 312 -5.86 -10.48 -10.25
C TYR A 312 -6.77 -10.83 -11.44
N LEU A 313 -6.60 -12.03 -11.97
CA LEU A 313 -7.35 -12.57 -13.11
C LEU A 313 -8.14 -13.83 -12.73
N THR A 314 -8.26 -14.12 -11.43
CA THR A 314 -8.85 -15.34 -10.90
C THR A 314 -10.19 -15.68 -11.57
N ASN A 315 -10.43 -16.95 -11.89
CA ASN A 315 -11.71 -17.41 -12.46
C ASN A 315 -12.11 -16.68 -13.76
N ASN A 316 -11.19 -16.64 -14.73
CA ASN A 316 -11.43 -16.21 -16.10
C ASN A 316 -10.90 -17.27 -17.09
N PRO A 317 -11.55 -17.50 -18.24
CA PRO A 317 -11.14 -18.50 -19.23
C PRO A 317 -9.91 -18.09 -20.08
N ILE A 318 -8.85 -17.55 -19.46
CA ILE A 318 -7.66 -17.02 -20.15
C ILE A 318 -6.70 -18.17 -20.51
N PRO A 319 -6.45 -18.46 -21.81
CA PRO A 319 -5.60 -19.57 -22.22
C PRO A 319 -4.12 -19.19 -22.39
N SER A 320 -3.83 -17.92 -22.70
CA SER A 320 -2.49 -17.43 -23.05
C SER A 320 -2.06 -16.28 -22.15
N LEU A 321 -0.80 -16.30 -21.73
CA LEU A 321 -0.17 -15.26 -20.91
C LEU A 321 0.77 -14.35 -21.71
N GLU A 322 0.87 -14.54 -23.04
CA GLU A 322 1.80 -13.77 -23.89
C GLU A 322 1.68 -12.25 -23.71
N PRO A 323 0.47 -11.65 -23.63
CA PRO A 323 0.35 -10.21 -23.41
C PRO A 323 0.95 -9.70 -22.09
N LEU A 324 1.18 -10.58 -21.11
CA LEU A 324 1.73 -10.21 -19.80
C LEU A 324 3.27 -10.16 -19.80
N ALA A 325 3.93 -10.66 -20.85
CA ALA A 325 5.39 -10.80 -20.89
C ALA A 325 6.15 -9.48 -20.74
N GLY A 326 5.53 -8.36 -21.15
CA GLY A 326 6.10 -7.02 -21.10
C GLY A 326 5.86 -6.25 -19.79
N LEU A 327 5.12 -6.81 -18.83
CA LEU A 327 4.72 -6.11 -17.60
C LEU A 327 5.84 -6.12 -16.56
N SER A 328 6.96 -5.46 -16.88
CA SER A 328 8.21 -5.52 -16.10
C SER A 328 8.10 -5.05 -14.64
N GLU A 329 7.06 -4.26 -14.32
CA GLU A 329 6.77 -3.79 -12.96
C GLU A 329 5.93 -4.76 -12.13
N LEU A 330 5.43 -5.85 -12.72
CA LEU A 330 4.53 -6.79 -12.06
C LEU A 330 5.24 -7.51 -10.90
N ARG A 331 4.60 -7.46 -9.73
CA ARG A 331 5.07 -8.03 -8.45
C ARG A 331 4.17 -9.15 -7.97
N MET A 332 2.87 -9.05 -8.22
CA MET A 332 1.86 -10.01 -7.79
C MET A 332 0.94 -10.36 -8.94
N LEU A 333 0.80 -11.65 -9.22
CA LEU A 333 -0.06 -12.16 -10.28
C LEU A 333 -0.88 -13.35 -9.77
N ASN A 334 -2.20 -13.19 -9.76
CA ASN A 334 -3.12 -14.28 -9.48
C ASN A 334 -3.82 -14.74 -10.77
N LEU A 335 -3.52 -15.97 -11.17
CA LEU A 335 -4.09 -16.69 -12.32
C LEU A 335 -4.91 -17.90 -11.87
N SER A 336 -5.30 -17.97 -10.59
CA SER A 336 -6.04 -19.10 -10.05
C SER A 336 -7.33 -19.35 -10.85
N ARG A 337 -7.65 -20.62 -11.13
CA ARG A 337 -8.83 -21.01 -11.93
C ARG A 337 -8.89 -20.35 -13.31
N THR A 338 -7.74 -20.11 -13.94
CA THR A 338 -7.67 -19.75 -15.36
C THR A 338 -7.36 -20.97 -16.23
N GLN A 339 -7.26 -20.79 -17.55
CA GLN A 339 -6.93 -21.87 -18.50
C GLN A 339 -5.48 -21.79 -18.99
N ALA A 340 -4.62 -21.03 -18.31
CA ALA A 340 -3.23 -20.87 -18.67
C ALA A 340 -2.50 -22.21 -18.68
N ARG A 341 -1.64 -22.42 -19.68
CA ARG A 341 -0.86 -23.66 -19.88
C ARG A 341 0.64 -23.47 -19.84
N ASP A 342 1.10 -22.26 -20.12
CA ASP A 342 2.51 -21.95 -20.29
C ASP A 342 2.90 -20.74 -19.45
N LEU A 343 3.96 -20.90 -18.65
CA LEU A 343 4.53 -19.86 -17.79
C LEU A 343 5.73 -19.16 -18.44
N ALA A 344 6.18 -19.58 -19.63
CA ALA A 344 7.30 -18.98 -20.33
C ALA A 344 7.17 -17.44 -20.49
N PRO A 345 5.99 -16.86 -20.80
CA PRO A 345 5.82 -15.42 -20.87
C PRO A 345 6.20 -14.69 -19.58
N LEU A 346 6.04 -15.34 -18.42
CA LEU A 346 6.33 -14.73 -17.12
C LEU A 346 7.81 -14.78 -16.74
N ALA A 347 8.64 -15.55 -17.45
CA ALA A 347 10.02 -15.82 -17.06
C ALA A 347 10.93 -14.56 -17.03
N ALA A 348 10.57 -13.53 -17.82
CA ALA A 348 11.30 -12.26 -17.87
C ALA A 348 10.86 -11.25 -16.78
N LEU A 349 9.81 -11.55 -16.02
CA LEU A 349 9.25 -10.64 -15.00
C LEU A 349 10.09 -10.67 -13.72
N SER A 350 11.26 -10.05 -13.76
CA SER A 350 12.25 -10.10 -12.67
C SER A 350 11.79 -9.50 -11.34
N LYS A 351 10.71 -8.70 -11.35
CA LYS A 351 10.11 -8.09 -10.16
C LYS A 351 8.99 -8.93 -9.54
N LEU A 352 8.59 -10.03 -10.18
CA LEU A 352 7.52 -10.90 -9.71
C LEU A 352 7.94 -11.60 -8.40
N LYS A 353 7.17 -11.36 -7.34
CA LYS A 353 7.38 -11.90 -5.99
C LYS A 353 6.30 -12.92 -5.63
N GLU A 354 5.10 -12.76 -6.15
CA GLU A 354 3.95 -13.59 -5.80
C GLU A 354 3.24 -14.10 -7.05
N LEU A 355 3.07 -15.41 -7.12
CA LEU A 355 2.43 -16.08 -8.25
C LEU A 355 1.48 -17.16 -7.74
N ASP A 356 0.21 -17.04 -8.14
CA ASP A 356 -0.80 -18.08 -7.91
C ASP A 356 -1.25 -18.64 -9.26
N VAL A 357 -0.97 -19.93 -9.48
CA VAL A 357 -1.37 -20.70 -10.67
C VAL A 357 -2.18 -21.94 -10.27
N THR A 358 -2.85 -21.89 -9.12
CA THR A 358 -3.74 -22.96 -8.66
C THR A 358 -4.89 -23.18 -9.64
N GLN A 359 -5.26 -24.45 -9.83
CA GLN A 359 -6.37 -24.84 -10.69
C GLN A 359 -6.27 -24.30 -12.13
N THR A 360 -5.03 -24.15 -12.64
CA THR A 360 -4.73 -23.86 -14.04
C THR A 360 -4.45 -25.16 -14.83
N GLN A 361 -4.08 -25.04 -16.10
CA GLN A 361 -3.66 -26.16 -16.96
C GLN A 361 -2.15 -26.19 -17.18
N VAL A 362 -1.38 -25.55 -16.28
CA VAL A 362 0.09 -25.49 -16.38
C VAL A 362 0.70 -26.82 -15.98
N GLU A 363 1.46 -27.40 -16.90
CA GLU A 363 2.14 -28.68 -16.69
C GLU A 363 3.67 -28.55 -16.62
N ASP A 364 4.25 -27.57 -17.32
CA ASP A 364 5.69 -27.31 -17.32
C ASP A 364 6.06 -26.19 -16.34
N PHE A 365 6.80 -26.54 -15.29
CA PHE A 365 7.30 -25.60 -14.30
C PHE A 365 8.76 -25.17 -14.57
N SER A 366 9.36 -25.60 -15.68
CA SER A 366 10.72 -25.18 -16.06
C SER A 366 10.93 -23.65 -16.05
N PRO A 367 9.95 -22.80 -16.42
CA PRO A 367 10.12 -21.34 -16.36
C PRO A 367 10.31 -20.78 -14.95
N LEU A 368 9.82 -21.46 -13.91
CA LEU A 368 9.96 -21.00 -12.51
C LEU A 368 11.43 -20.86 -12.10
N ARG A 369 12.34 -21.62 -12.71
CA ARG A 369 13.78 -21.58 -12.42
C ARG A 369 14.40 -20.21 -12.69
N SER A 370 13.81 -19.42 -13.60
CA SER A 370 14.26 -18.07 -13.92
C SER A 370 13.68 -17.01 -12.98
N MET A 371 12.64 -17.35 -12.22
CA MET A 371 11.93 -16.47 -11.29
C MET A 371 12.59 -16.45 -9.91
N ALA A 372 13.90 -16.20 -9.85
CA ALA A 372 14.68 -16.26 -8.61
C ALA A 372 14.25 -15.25 -7.53
N GLY A 373 13.42 -14.26 -7.88
CA GLY A 373 12.83 -13.28 -6.96
C GLY A 373 11.55 -13.75 -6.26
N LEU A 374 10.98 -14.88 -6.66
CA LEU A 374 9.68 -15.36 -6.18
C LEU A 374 9.75 -15.73 -4.68
N ARG A 375 8.78 -15.23 -3.92
CA ARG A 375 8.64 -15.40 -2.46
C ARG A 375 7.40 -16.18 -2.08
N VAL A 376 6.31 -16.02 -2.83
CA VAL A 376 5.04 -16.72 -2.60
C VAL A 376 4.65 -17.46 -3.87
N LEU A 377 4.38 -18.75 -3.74
CA LEU A 377 3.94 -19.59 -4.84
C LEU A 377 2.75 -20.44 -4.40
N SER A 378 1.68 -20.43 -5.20
CA SER A 378 0.55 -21.34 -5.06
C SER A 378 0.39 -22.15 -6.33
N VAL A 379 0.39 -23.48 -6.21
CA VAL A 379 0.31 -24.44 -7.32
C VAL A 379 -0.69 -25.55 -7.03
N SER A 380 -1.17 -26.23 -8.07
CA SER A 380 -1.97 -27.46 -7.95
C SER A 380 -1.23 -28.64 -8.60
N ALA A 381 -1.48 -29.85 -8.09
CA ALA A 381 -1.04 -31.12 -8.69
C ALA A 381 0.46 -31.18 -9.06
N VAL A 382 1.33 -31.28 -8.05
CA VAL A 382 2.79 -31.34 -8.21
C VAL A 382 3.28 -32.80 -8.34
N ASP A 383 2.63 -33.56 -9.21
CA ASP A 383 2.79 -35.02 -9.26
C ASP A 383 4.07 -35.46 -10.01
N ARG A 384 4.68 -34.56 -10.82
CA ARG A 384 5.85 -34.90 -11.65
C ARG A 384 7.18 -34.48 -10.99
N PRO A 385 8.23 -35.32 -11.06
CA PRO A 385 9.55 -34.99 -10.53
C PRO A 385 10.15 -33.69 -11.09
N GLU A 386 9.89 -33.37 -12.36
CA GLU A 386 10.37 -32.14 -12.99
C GLU A 386 9.75 -30.88 -12.38
N GLN A 387 8.47 -30.95 -12.00
CA GLN A 387 7.75 -29.87 -11.32
C GLN A 387 8.32 -29.67 -9.91
N GLN A 388 8.46 -30.77 -9.16
CA GLN A 388 9.04 -30.78 -7.82
C GLN A 388 10.47 -30.21 -7.83
N ALA A 389 11.30 -30.63 -8.79
CA ALA A 389 12.65 -30.14 -8.94
C ALA A 389 12.72 -28.65 -9.30
N ALA A 390 11.76 -28.14 -10.09
CA ALA A 390 11.69 -26.70 -10.39
C ALA A 390 11.35 -25.88 -9.13
N ILE A 391 10.38 -26.32 -8.33
CA ILE A 391 10.02 -25.68 -7.06
C ILE A 391 11.20 -25.72 -6.08
N GLY A 392 11.86 -26.87 -5.95
CA GLY A 392 13.00 -27.06 -5.04
C GLY A 392 14.21 -26.15 -5.32
N GLN A 393 14.27 -25.50 -6.49
CA GLN A 393 15.34 -24.53 -6.83
C GLN A 393 15.03 -23.10 -6.38
N LEU A 394 13.81 -22.82 -5.91
CA LEU A 394 13.38 -21.50 -5.46
C LEU A 394 13.91 -21.21 -4.04
N SER A 395 15.21 -20.95 -3.92
CA SER A 395 15.87 -20.77 -2.62
C SER A 395 15.40 -19.55 -1.82
N ARG A 396 14.69 -18.61 -2.45
CA ARG A 396 14.10 -17.42 -1.82
C ARG A 396 12.61 -17.56 -1.52
N LEU A 397 12.01 -18.71 -1.85
CA LEU A 397 10.60 -18.97 -1.59
C LEU A 397 10.36 -19.00 -0.07
N GLN A 398 9.40 -18.19 0.38
CA GLN A 398 9.03 -18.00 1.79
C GLN A 398 7.71 -18.69 2.12
N SER A 399 6.77 -18.70 1.18
CA SER A 399 5.47 -19.35 1.34
C SER A 399 5.15 -20.21 0.13
N LEU A 400 4.72 -21.44 0.38
CA LEU A 400 4.31 -22.38 -0.64
C LEU A 400 2.94 -22.96 -0.28
N THR A 401 1.99 -22.86 -1.21
CA THR A 401 0.71 -23.56 -1.16
C THR A 401 0.67 -24.62 -2.25
N ILE A 402 0.38 -25.86 -1.88
CA ILE A 402 0.14 -26.97 -2.81
C ILE A 402 -1.29 -27.47 -2.62
N GLN A 403 -2.06 -27.50 -3.72
CA GLN A 403 -3.42 -28.03 -3.73
C GLN A 403 -3.52 -29.32 -4.54
N CYS A 404 -4.44 -30.21 -4.14
CA CYS A 404 -4.82 -31.39 -4.92
C CYS A 404 -3.63 -32.26 -5.36
N ALA A 405 -2.68 -32.54 -4.47
CA ALA A 405 -1.50 -33.36 -4.77
C ALA A 405 -1.50 -34.69 -4.00
N ASP A 406 -1.06 -35.78 -4.65
CA ASP A 406 -0.71 -37.05 -3.97
C ASP A 406 0.80 -37.29 -4.09
N LEU A 407 1.54 -36.87 -3.06
CA LEU A 407 3.00 -36.85 -3.08
C LEU A 407 3.57 -38.04 -2.32
N ALA A 408 4.58 -38.68 -2.92
CA ALA A 408 5.36 -39.69 -2.24
C ALA A 408 6.20 -39.08 -1.10
N SER A 409 6.87 -37.96 -1.34
CA SER A 409 7.65 -37.24 -0.32
C SER A 409 7.72 -35.74 -0.59
N LEU A 410 8.19 -34.99 0.41
CA LEU A 410 8.48 -33.54 0.33
C LEU A 410 9.98 -33.22 0.22
N ASP A 411 10.82 -34.18 -0.16
CA ASP A 411 12.29 -34.03 -0.20
C ASP A 411 12.77 -32.87 -1.07
N PHE A 412 12.02 -32.57 -2.14
CA PHE A 412 12.33 -31.46 -3.05
C PHE A 412 12.31 -30.09 -2.34
N LEU A 413 11.59 -29.95 -1.22
CA LEU A 413 11.55 -28.71 -0.44
C LEU A 413 12.86 -28.40 0.29
N THR A 414 13.78 -29.36 0.43
CA THR A 414 15.08 -29.14 1.10
C THR A 414 15.94 -28.06 0.43
N GLY A 415 15.70 -27.77 -0.86
CA GLY A 415 16.34 -26.65 -1.56
C GLY A 415 15.70 -25.27 -1.29
N CYS A 416 14.46 -25.23 -0.81
CA CYS A 416 13.72 -24.01 -0.45
C CYS A 416 14.14 -23.51 0.95
N ARG A 417 15.41 -23.10 1.10
CA ARG A 417 16.01 -22.76 2.40
C ARG A 417 15.37 -21.58 3.13
N ALA A 418 14.62 -20.74 2.43
CA ALA A 418 13.88 -19.61 3.02
C ALA A 418 12.42 -19.93 3.36
N LEU A 419 11.96 -21.17 3.11
CA LEU A 419 10.55 -21.55 3.25
C LEU A 419 10.14 -21.48 4.72
N ALA A 420 9.26 -20.54 5.03
CA ALA A 420 8.74 -20.27 6.36
C ALA A 420 7.31 -20.79 6.53
N LYS A 421 6.51 -20.79 5.47
CA LYS A 421 5.12 -21.25 5.51
C LYS A 421 4.87 -22.31 4.43
N LEU A 422 4.32 -23.44 4.83
CA LEU A 422 3.83 -24.48 3.93
C LEU A 422 2.34 -24.70 4.17
N ARG A 423 1.55 -24.57 3.12
CA ARG A 423 0.13 -24.94 3.13
C ARG A 423 -0.13 -26.09 2.17
N LEU A 424 -0.83 -27.11 2.66
CA LEU A 424 -1.35 -28.20 1.85
C LEU A 424 -2.87 -28.20 1.91
N GLU A 425 -3.52 -28.15 0.74
CA GLU A 425 -4.98 -28.20 0.64
C GLU A 425 -5.40 -29.38 -0.22
N ASP A 426 -6.40 -30.16 0.22
CA ASP A 426 -6.93 -31.31 -0.52
C ASP A 426 -5.82 -32.27 -1.00
N SER A 427 -4.80 -32.52 -0.17
CA SER A 427 -3.57 -33.20 -0.58
C SER A 427 -3.14 -34.31 0.39
N SER A 428 -2.50 -35.35 -0.12
CA SER A 428 -1.88 -36.42 0.67
C SER A 428 -0.38 -36.46 0.43
N VAL A 429 0.39 -36.60 1.50
CA VAL A 429 1.84 -36.79 1.45
C VAL A 429 2.18 -38.05 2.24
N ARG A 430 2.92 -38.99 1.66
CA ARG A 430 3.27 -40.23 2.37
C ARG A 430 4.45 -40.06 3.32
N ASP A 431 5.44 -39.28 2.94
CA ASP A 431 6.64 -38.99 3.73
C ASP A 431 6.86 -37.47 3.86
N ALA A 432 6.63 -36.96 5.07
CA ALA A 432 6.83 -35.56 5.42
C ALA A 432 8.14 -35.29 6.17
N SER A 433 9.02 -36.29 6.31
CA SER A 433 10.23 -36.21 7.15
C SER A 433 11.18 -35.07 6.74
N ALA A 434 11.20 -34.72 5.46
CA ALA A 434 11.96 -33.58 4.93
C ALA A 434 11.63 -32.24 5.62
N LEU A 435 10.41 -32.07 6.15
CA LEU A 435 9.99 -30.84 6.82
C LEU A 435 10.76 -30.55 8.11
N ALA A 436 11.22 -31.59 8.81
CA ALA A 436 12.04 -31.43 10.01
C ALA A 436 13.42 -30.83 9.73
N ALA A 437 13.93 -30.99 8.50
CA ALA A 437 15.24 -30.47 8.08
C ALA A 437 15.19 -29.03 7.55
N LEU A 438 14.00 -28.45 7.36
CA LEU A 438 13.87 -27.11 6.79
C LEU A 438 14.30 -26.04 7.82
N PRO A 439 15.32 -25.22 7.50
CA PRO A 439 15.96 -24.33 8.49
C PRO A 439 15.17 -23.06 8.81
N ALA A 440 14.10 -22.78 8.07
CA ALA A 440 13.31 -21.56 8.22
C ALA A 440 11.81 -21.83 8.43
N LEU A 441 11.38 -23.10 8.43
CA LEU A 441 9.95 -23.46 8.48
C LEU A 441 9.36 -23.06 9.83
N ARG A 442 8.36 -22.18 9.81
CA ARG A 442 7.65 -21.65 11.00
C ARG A 442 6.20 -22.10 11.05
N GLU A 443 5.55 -22.31 9.92
CA GLU A 443 4.13 -22.61 9.89
C GLU A 443 3.83 -23.74 8.90
N VAL A 444 3.05 -24.72 9.35
CA VAL A 444 2.47 -25.77 8.50
C VAL A 444 0.96 -25.76 8.67
N GLU A 445 0.25 -25.63 7.56
CA GLU A 445 -1.21 -25.59 7.53
C GLU A 445 -1.76 -26.67 6.61
N LEU A 446 -2.65 -27.51 7.14
CA LEU A 446 -3.29 -28.63 6.46
C LEU A 446 -4.80 -28.40 6.42
N THR A 447 -5.33 -28.19 5.22
CA THR A 447 -6.78 -28.08 4.99
C THR A 447 -7.25 -29.26 4.15
N ASN A 448 -8.03 -30.17 4.74
CA ASN A 448 -8.40 -31.43 4.08
C ASN A 448 -7.16 -32.18 3.52
N ALA A 449 -6.07 -32.21 4.30
CA ALA A 449 -4.81 -32.78 3.88
C ALA A 449 -4.22 -33.72 4.93
N GLU A 450 -3.48 -34.73 4.45
CA GLU A 450 -2.84 -35.76 5.28
C GLU A 450 -1.33 -35.75 5.09
N LEU A 451 -0.59 -35.77 6.21
CA LEU A 451 0.84 -36.00 6.24
C LEU A 451 1.12 -37.35 6.88
N GLY A 452 1.71 -38.26 6.11
CA GLY A 452 2.36 -39.46 6.61
C GLY A 452 3.64 -39.10 7.35
N GLU A 453 3.98 -39.93 8.33
CA GLU A 453 5.05 -39.67 9.29
C GLU A 453 4.91 -38.30 9.99
N LEU A 454 3.68 -37.91 10.33
CA LEU A 454 3.37 -36.62 10.98
C LEU A 454 4.29 -36.32 12.18
N GLU A 455 4.60 -37.33 12.99
CA GLU A 455 5.47 -37.21 14.17
C GLU A 455 6.90 -36.77 13.82
N SER A 456 7.35 -36.95 12.57
CA SER A 456 8.65 -36.45 12.12
C SER A 456 8.78 -34.93 12.27
N LEU A 457 7.67 -34.19 12.22
CA LEU A 457 7.63 -32.73 12.43
C LEU A 457 8.21 -32.31 13.79
N THR A 458 8.18 -33.19 14.80
CA THR A 458 8.79 -32.95 16.12
C THR A 458 10.30 -32.72 16.04
N GLY A 459 10.96 -33.21 14.98
CA GLY A 459 12.37 -32.95 14.70
C GLY A 459 12.64 -31.52 14.22
N SER A 460 11.61 -30.75 13.82
CA SER A 460 11.78 -29.36 13.38
C SER A 460 12.14 -28.46 14.57
N ARG A 461 13.28 -27.76 14.44
CA ARG A 461 13.75 -26.79 15.44
C ARG A 461 13.13 -25.40 15.30
N THR A 462 12.43 -25.14 14.19
CA THR A 462 11.97 -23.79 13.83
C THR A 462 10.46 -23.66 13.74
N LEU A 463 9.71 -24.77 13.61
CA LEU A 463 8.25 -24.75 13.48
C LEU A 463 7.61 -24.04 14.68
N GLN A 464 6.80 -23.02 14.49
CA GLN A 464 6.17 -22.24 15.57
C GLN A 464 4.67 -22.50 15.65
N ALA A 465 4.02 -22.74 14.51
CA ALA A 465 2.58 -22.96 14.42
C ALA A 465 2.25 -24.16 13.54
N PHE A 466 1.22 -24.89 13.93
CA PHE A 466 0.64 -25.97 13.14
C PHE A 466 -0.88 -25.85 13.13
N THR A 467 -1.46 -25.92 11.95
CA THR A 467 -2.91 -25.95 11.74
C THR A 467 -3.26 -27.21 10.98
N GLY A 468 -4.19 -28.00 11.51
CA GLY A 468 -4.63 -29.25 10.91
C GLY A 468 -5.92 -29.75 11.53
N SER A 469 -6.35 -30.95 11.15
CA SER A 469 -7.53 -31.58 11.76
C SER A 469 -7.32 -31.85 13.25
N PHE A 470 -8.40 -31.98 14.01
CA PHE A 470 -8.32 -32.34 15.44
C PHE A 470 -7.51 -33.62 15.67
N ALA A 471 -7.62 -34.62 14.80
CA ALA A 471 -6.86 -35.86 14.93
C ALA A 471 -5.34 -35.67 14.76
N GLN A 472 -4.92 -34.74 13.89
CA GLN A 472 -3.51 -34.39 13.72
C GLN A 472 -3.00 -33.57 14.90
N PHE A 473 -3.80 -32.63 15.40
CA PHE A 473 -3.54 -31.93 16.65
C PHE A 473 -3.35 -32.90 17.82
N ASP A 474 -4.30 -33.83 18.02
CA ASP A 474 -4.27 -34.77 19.14
C ASP A 474 -3.02 -35.66 19.14
N ARG A 475 -2.50 -36.00 17.94
CA ARG A 475 -1.22 -36.71 17.79
C ARG A 475 0.01 -35.88 18.12
N LEU A 476 -0.03 -34.57 17.90
CA LEU A 476 1.13 -33.68 17.99
C LEU A 476 1.20 -32.84 19.27
N LYS A 477 0.07 -32.59 19.93
CA LYS A 477 -0.06 -31.60 21.03
C LYS A 477 0.92 -31.80 22.19
N ASP A 478 1.30 -33.06 22.46
CA ASP A 478 2.23 -33.46 23.53
C ASP A 478 3.59 -33.97 23.00
N ALA A 479 3.81 -33.91 21.68
CA ALA A 479 4.95 -34.53 21.01
C ALA A 479 6.18 -33.60 20.89
N PHE A 480 5.98 -32.30 21.05
CA PHE A 480 7.05 -31.30 21.00
C PHE A 480 7.62 -31.02 22.40
N ASP A 481 8.93 -30.84 22.49
CA ASP A 481 9.65 -30.45 23.71
C ASP A 481 9.61 -28.93 23.98
N ARG A 482 8.84 -28.21 23.17
CA ARG A 482 8.72 -26.75 23.13
C ARG A 482 7.31 -26.36 22.72
N ARG A 483 6.94 -25.12 23.00
CA ARG A 483 5.63 -24.58 22.65
C ARG A 483 5.46 -24.49 21.12
N ILE A 484 4.33 -25.01 20.64
CA ILE A 484 3.83 -24.88 19.28
C ILE A 484 2.41 -24.31 19.37
N ASP A 485 2.10 -23.34 18.51
CA ASP A 485 0.76 -22.78 18.40
C ASP A 485 -0.17 -23.72 17.63
N PHE A 486 -1.23 -24.16 18.32
CA PHE A 486 -2.34 -24.97 17.79
C PHE A 486 -3.69 -24.24 17.96
N SER A 487 -3.68 -22.90 18.02
CA SER A 487 -4.87 -22.05 18.16
C SER A 487 -5.82 -22.08 16.96
N SER A 488 -5.46 -22.80 15.89
CA SER A 488 -6.29 -23.01 14.72
C SER A 488 -6.36 -24.49 14.36
N ILE A 489 -7.60 -24.97 14.13
CA ILE A 489 -7.93 -26.33 13.72
C ILE A 489 -8.78 -26.26 12.44
N THR A 490 -8.54 -27.19 11.52
CA THR A 490 -9.32 -27.34 10.29
C THR A 490 -10.37 -28.44 10.40
N GLY A 491 -11.46 -28.30 9.63
CA GLY A 491 -12.56 -29.25 9.62
C GLY A 491 -13.52 -29.11 10.82
N GLY A 492 -14.47 -30.04 10.91
CA GLY A 492 -15.44 -30.07 12.00
C GLY A 492 -14.90 -30.79 13.23
N MET A 493 -15.24 -30.27 14.42
CA MET A 493 -15.01 -30.93 15.70
C MET A 493 -16.35 -31.37 16.30
N THR A 494 -16.37 -32.52 16.98
CA THR A 494 -17.47 -32.85 17.89
C THR A 494 -17.43 -31.92 19.09
N ARG A 495 -18.54 -31.83 19.83
CA ARG A 495 -18.59 -31.01 21.06
C ARG A 495 -17.54 -31.43 22.09
N GLU A 496 -17.32 -32.73 22.24
CA GLU A 496 -16.28 -33.27 23.13
C GLU A 496 -14.87 -32.85 22.70
N GLN A 497 -14.60 -32.84 21.39
CA GLN A 497 -13.31 -32.39 20.85
C GLN A 497 -13.11 -30.88 21.04
N GLN A 498 -14.18 -30.08 20.89
CA GLN A 498 -14.13 -28.64 21.15
C GLN A 498 -13.81 -28.34 22.61
N ASP A 499 -14.40 -29.08 23.54
CA ASP A 499 -14.14 -28.93 24.97
C ASP A 499 -12.66 -29.26 25.28
N LEU A 500 -12.14 -30.39 24.75
CA LEU A 500 -10.73 -30.79 24.92
C LEU A 500 -9.74 -29.78 24.34
N TRP A 501 -10.03 -29.24 23.15
CA TRP A 501 -9.19 -28.25 22.51
C TRP A 501 -9.21 -26.92 23.27
N SER A 502 -10.38 -26.48 23.74
CA SER A 502 -10.52 -25.27 24.56
C SER A 502 -9.76 -25.37 25.88
N GLU A 503 -9.79 -26.54 26.52
CA GLU A 503 -9.00 -26.82 27.73
C GLU A 503 -7.50 -26.73 27.45
N TYR A 504 -7.04 -27.31 26.33
CA TYR A 504 -5.64 -27.20 25.90
C TYR A 504 -5.21 -25.74 25.67
N LEU A 505 -6.03 -24.93 24.99
CA LEU A 505 -5.70 -23.51 24.76
C LEU A 505 -5.61 -22.74 26.09
N SER A 506 -6.60 -22.93 26.97
CA SER A 506 -6.63 -22.28 28.29
C SER A 506 -5.40 -22.63 29.14
N ALA A 507 -4.96 -23.89 29.09
CA ALA A 507 -3.77 -24.35 29.82
C ALA A 507 -2.45 -23.80 29.26
N ASN A 508 -2.45 -23.27 28.03
CA ASN A 508 -1.28 -22.74 27.35
C ASN A 508 -1.34 -21.22 27.12
N GLU A 509 -2.33 -20.49 27.65
CA GLU A 509 -2.39 -19.01 27.59
C GLU A 509 -1.48 -18.31 28.62
N GLU A 510 -0.97 -19.03 29.62
CA GLU A 510 0.11 -18.60 30.55
C GLU A 510 1.52 -18.85 29.98
#